data_AF-A0A926YRU3-F1
#
_entry.id   AF-A0A926YRU3-F1
#
_cell.length_a   1.000
_cell.length_b   1.000
_cell.length_c   1.000
_cell.angle_alpha   90.00
_cell.angle_beta   90.00
_cell.angle_gamma   90.00
#
_symmetry.space_group_name_H-M   'P 1'
#
loop_
_entity.id
_entity.type
_entity.pdbx_description
1 polymer ?
#
loop_
_entity_poly.entity_id
_entity_poly.type
_entity_poly.pdbx_seq_one_letter_code
_entity_poly.pdbx_strand_id
1 'polypeptide(L)' 'MRVLFDTNILLDALLARELFVANAAFLFNAVESGQIEGFMSATTITDVH' A
#
# COMPACT_ATOMS: atom_id res chain seq x y z
N MET A 1 -14.72 -2.36 2.98
CA MET A 1 -14.60 -2.25 1.51
C MET A 1 -13.29 -2.90 1.09
N ARG A 2 -13.25 -3.64 -0.04
CA ARG A 2 -12.02 -4.30 -0.51
C ARG A 2 -11.25 -3.38 -1.45
N VAL A 3 -9.94 -3.23 -1.23
CA VAL A 3 -9.06 -2.37 -2.02
C VAL A 3 -7.84 -3.18 -2.46
N LEU A 4 -7.59 -3.22 -3.78
CA LEU A 4 -6.37 -3.81 -4.34
C LEU A 4 -5.34 -2.70 -4.49
N PHE A 5 -4.21 -2.83 -3.79
CA PHE A 5 -3.08 -1.91 -3.90
C PHE A 5 -2.17 -2.33 -5.04
N ASP A 6 -1.80 -1.34 -5.86
CA ASP A 6 -0.74 -1.47 -6.85
C ASP A 6 0.64 -1.46 -6.18
N THR A 7 1.64 -1.98 -6.89
CA THR A 7 3.05 -1.99 -6.44
C THR A 7 3.55 -0.62 -6.01
N ASN A 8 3.13 0.46 -6.69
CA ASN A 8 3.56 1.80 -6.34
C ASN A 8 3.17 2.23 -4.93
N ILE A 9 1.98 1.86 -4.45
CA ILE A 9 1.53 2.22 -3.09
C ILE A 9 2.40 1.57 -2.03
N LEU A 10 2.86 0.34 -2.27
CA LEU A 10 3.83 -0.31 -1.40
C LEU A 10 5.18 0.40 -1.44
N LEU A 11 5.69 0.72 -2.63
CA LEU A 11 6.96 1.44 -2.76
C LEU A 11 6.92 2.82 -2.10
N ASP A 12 5.79 3.51 -2.21
CA ASP A 12 5.59 4.82 -1.60
C ASP A 12 5.68 4.77 -0.07
N ALA A 13 5.13 3.71 0.55
CA ALA A 13 5.24 3.45 1.98
C ALA A 13 6.64 2.96 2.39
N LEU A 14 7.16 1.93 1.72
CA LEU A 14 8.40 1.24 2.11
C LEU A 14 9.66 2.09 1.88
N LEU A 15 9.68 2.88 0.80
CA LEU A 15 10.81 3.73 0.43
C LEU A 15 10.63 5.20 0.84
N ALA A 16 9.52 5.53 1.50
CA ALA A 16 9.18 6.89 1.91
C ALA A 16 9.27 7.93 0.77
N ARG A 17 8.63 7.65 -0.37
CA ARG A 17 8.66 8.55 -1.54
C ARG A 17 7.92 9.86 -1.23
N GLU A 18 8.64 10.98 -1.26
CA GLU A 18 8.26 12.29 -0.68
C GLU A 18 6.84 12.78 -1.04
N LEU A 19 6.38 12.56 -2.28
CA LEU A 19 5.06 13.01 -2.75
C LEU A 19 3.90 12.09 -2.35
N PHE A 20 4.16 10.83 -2.01
CA PHE A 20 3.14 9.80 -1.88
C PHE A 20 3.16 9.07 -0.53
N VAL A 21 4.24 9.19 0.24
CA VAL A 21 4.41 8.51 1.53
C VAL A 21 3.27 8.79 2.50
N ALA A 22 2.78 10.04 2.56
CA ALA A 22 1.67 10.41 3.43
C ALA A 22 0.35 9.72 3.01
N ASN A 23 0.08 9.64 1.71
CA ASN A 23 -1.11 8.99 1.18
C ASN A 23 -1.03 7.47 1.36
N ALA A 24 0.14 6.88 1.12
CA ALA A 24 0.37 5.46 1.36
C ALA A 24 0.17 5.15 2.86
N ALA A 25 0.82 5.89 3.77
CA ALA A 25 0.64 5.72 5.21
C ALA A 25 -0.83 5.83 5.65
N PHE A 26 -1.59 6.77 5.08
CA PHE A 26 -3.03 6.88 5.34
C PHE A 26 -3.79 5.60 4.95
N LEU A 27 -3.51 5.03 3.77
CA LEU A 27 -4.15 3.79 3.31
C LEU A 27 -3.79 2.59 4.18
N PHE A 28 -2.54 2.48 4.63
CA PHE A 28 -2.11 1.42 5.55
C PHE A 28 -2.78 1.55 6.92
N ASN A 29 -2.90 2.77 7.46
CA ASN A 29 -3.66 3.03 8.69
C ASN A 29 -5.15 2.67 8.55
N ALA A 30 -5.75 2.89 7.38
CA ALA A 30 -7.13 2.50 7.11
C ALA A 30 -7.31 0.96 7.11
N VAL A 31 -6.28 0.21 6.68
CA VAL A 31 -6.24 -1.26 6.81
C VAL A 31 -6.08 -1.67 8.27
N GLU A 32 -5.10 -1.11 8.99
CA GLU A 32 -4.85 -1.44 10.41
C GLU A 32 -6.06 -1.14 11.31
N SER A 33 -6.78 -0.06 11.04
CA SER A 33 -8.00 0.31 11.77
C SER A 33 -9.25 -0.48 11.34
N GLY A 34 -9.14 -1.39 10.37
CA GLY A 34 -10.25 -2.21 9.88
C GLY A 34 -11.28 -1.48 9.03
N GLN A 35 -10.99 -0.26 8.58
CA GLN A 35 -11.89 0.51 7.70
C GLN A 35 -11.97 -0.10 6.29
N ILE A 36 -10.86 -0.64 5.81
CA ILE A 36 -10.76 -1.33 4.52
C ILE A 36 -10.00 -2.66 4.66
N GLU A 37 -10.28 -3.58 3.74
CA GLU A 37 -9.54 -4.82 3.58
C GLU A 37 -8.58 -4.64 2.39
N GLY A 38 -7.28 -4.62 2.66
CA GLY A 38 -6.22 -4.41 1.68
C GLY A 38 -5.76 -5.71 1.03
N PHE A 39 -5.66 -5.72 -0.29
CA PHE A 39 -5.13 -6.84 -1.07
C PHE A 39 -3.99 -6.35 -1.95
N MET A 40 -3.13 -7.27 -2.36
CA MET A 40 -2.11 -7.06 -3.39
C MET A 40 -1.99 -8.32 -4.23
N SER A 41 -1.49 -8.20 -5.45
CA SER A 41 -1.22 -9.37 -6.28
C SER A 41 0.04 -10.09 -5.79
N ALA A 42 0.15 -11.39 -6.12
CA ALA A 42 1.39 -12.13 -5.85
C ALA A 42 2.58 -11.56 -6.63
N THR A 43 2.35 -11.00 -7.82
CA THR A 43 3.41 -10.41 -8.65
C THR A 43 3.95 -9.12 -8.04
N THR A 44 3.13 -8.34 -7.35
CA THR A 44 3.61 -7.16 -6.62
C THR A 44 4.69 -7.50 -5.58
N ILE A 45 4.61 -8.68 -4.94
CA ILE A 45 5.63 -9.12 -3.98
C ILE A 45 6.95 -9.43 -4.71
N THR A 46 6.89 -10.05 -5.89
CA THR A 46 8.09 -10.39 -6.68
C THR A 46 8.70 -9.20 -7.40
N ASP A 47 7.91 -8.15 -7.71
CA ASP A 47 8.40 -6.93 -8.37
C ASP A 47 9.24 -6.04 -7.43
N VAL A 48 9.05 -6.17 -6.11
CA VAL A 48 9.78 -5.41 -5.08
C VAL A 48 11.08 -6.10 -4.66
N HIS A 49 11.40 -7.27 -5.22
CA HIS A 49 12.60 -8.06 -4.91
C HIS A 49 13.87 -7.54 -5.60
#